data_AF-A0A661W9F4-F1
#
_entry.id   AF-A0A661W9F4-F1
#
_cell.length_a   1.000
_cell.length_b   1.000
_cell.length_c   1.000
_cell.angle_alpha   90.00
_cell.angle_beta   90.00
_cell.angle_gamma   90.00
#
_symmetry.space_group_name_H-M   'P 1'
#
loop_
_entity.id
_entity.type
_entity.pdbx_description
1 polymer ?
#
loop_
_entity_poly.entity_id
_entity_poly.type
_entity_poly.pdbx_seq_one_letter_code
_entity_poly.pdbx_strand_id
1 'polypeptide(L)'
;MLPGTRLEEEMFLDEAYFAYLGDADLSARVKREDFELVHVPASKVWYKLSMTSGFYSELYHYYLTRNRTLIMKRNGRPIYTGPPLYLAKLSSEASELWLFLEQSIGR
;
A
#
# COMPACT_ATOMS: atom_id res chain seq x y z
N MET A 1 -2.60 -16.72 -5.40
CA MET A 1 -3.77 -17.16 -6.17
C MET A 1 -4.86 -17.48 -5.17
N LEU A 2 -6.10 -17.01 -5.36
CA LEU A 2 -7.21 -17.27 -4.45
C LEU A 2 -7.98 -18.52 -4.89
N PRO A 3 -8.51 -19.32 -3.95
CA PRO A 3 -9.32 -20.50 -4.29
C PRO A 3 -10.64 -20.08 -4.93
N GLY A 4 -10.96 -20.62 -6.11
CA GLY A 4 -12.17 -20.24 -6.86
C GLY A 4 -13.50 -20.71 -6.23
N THR A 5 -13.45 -21.57 -5.22
CA THR A 5 -14.63 -22.16 -4.56
C THR A 5 -15.18 -21.31 -3.40
N ARG A 6 -14.46 -20.27 -2.98
CA ARG A 6 -14.82 -19.42 -1.84
C ARG A 6 -14.43 -17.97 -2.12
N LEU A 7 -15.10 -17.34 -3.08
CA LEU A 7 -14.95 -15.91 -3.35
C LEU A 7 -16.03 -15.15 -2.58
N GLU A 8 -15.73 -14.85 -1.32
CA GLU A 8 -16.54 -13.95 -0.48
C GLU A 8 -16.22 -12.49 -0.85
N GLU A 9 -17.12 -11.55 -0.58
CA GLU A 9 -16.91 -10.13 -0.92
C GLU A 9 -15.66 -9.56 -0.22
N GLU A 10 -15.35 -10.10 0.95
CA GLU A 10 -14.18 -9.86 1.78
C GLU A 10 -12.85 -10.27 1.10
N MET A 11 -12.90 -10.96 -0.04
CA MET A 11 -11.74 -11.34 -0.84
C MET A 11 -11.56 -10.48 -2.10
N PHE A 12 -12.42 -9.49 -2.32
CA PHE A 12 -12.25 -8.50 -3.38
C PHE A 12 -11.43 -7.29 -2.94
N LEU A 13 -10.83 -6.60 -3.91
CA LEU A 13 -10.20 -5.30 -3.67
C LEU A 13 -11.28 -4.29 -3.28
N ASP A 14 -11.01 -3.52 -2.24
CA ASP A 14 -11.93 -2.47 -1.79
C ASP A 14 -11.79 -1.25 -2.71
N GLU A 15 -12.93 -0.78 -3.24
CA GLU A 15 -13.03 0.35 -4.17
C GLU A 15 -12.51 1.68 -3.61
N ALA A 16 -12.35 1.78 -2.28
CA ALA A 16 -11.68 2.91 -1.65
C ALA A 16 -10.22 3.08 -2.11
N TYR A 17 -9.58 2.00 -2.58
CA TYR A 17 -8.24 2.01 -3.16
C TYR A 17 -8.30 2.07 -4.68
N PHE A 18 -7.90 3.21 -5.26
CA PHE A 18 -7.71 3.32 -6.71
C PHE A 18 -6.37 2.71 -7.16
N ALA A 19 -5.26 3.12 -6.53
CA ALA A 19 -3.91 2.63 -6.81
C ALA A 19 -3.09 2.54 -5.52
N TYR A 20 -2.19 1.56 -5.43
CA TYR A 20 -1.31 1.27 -4.30
C TYR A 20 -2.02 0.80 -3.02
N LEU A 21 -1.40 -0.17 -2.33
CA LEU A 21 -1.77 -0.69 -1.00
C LEU A 21 -3.13 -1.40 -0.89
N GLY A 22 -3.94 -1.46 -1.95
CA GLY A 22 -5.18 -2.25 -1.96
C GLY A 22 -4.90 -3.76 -1.81
N ASP A 23 -3.80 -4.24 -2.39
CA ASP A 23 -3.29 -5.60 -2.25
C ASP A 23 -2.83 -5.91 -0.82
N ALA A 24 -2.19 -4.96 -0.15
CA ALA A 24 -1.79 -5.08 1.25
C ALA A 24 -3.01 -5.12 2.18
N ASP A 25 -4.03 -4.30 1.92
CA ASP A 25 -5.30 -4.32 2.66
C ASP A 25 -6.03 -5.66 2.48
N LEU A 26 -6.12 -6.13 1.25
CA LEU A 26 -6.69 -7.44 0.94
C LEU A 26 -5.93 -8.56 1.65
N SER A 27 -4.59 -8.54 1.61
CA SER A 27 -3.76 -9.53 2.32
C SER A 27 -4.04 -9.53 3.82
N ALA A 28 -4.19 -8.36 4.43
CA ALA A 28 -4.54 -8.24 5.85
C ALA A 28 -5.95 -8.79 6.16
N ARG A 29 -6.93 -8.58 5.26
CA ARG A 29 -8.28 -9.15 5.36
C ARG A 29 -8.28 -10.66 5.22
N VAL A 30 -7.69 -11.19 4.15
CA VAL A 30 -7.57 -12.63 3.89
C VAL A 30 -6.91 -13.35 5.06
N LYS A 31 -5.87 -12.77 5.66
CA LYS A 31 -5.22 -13.33 6.84
C LYS A 31 -6.13 -13.40 8.08
N ARG A 32 -7.13 -12.52 8.19
CA ARG A 32 -8.12 -12.54 9.30
C ARG A 32 -9.17 -13.62 9.12
N GLU A 33 -9.43 -14.02 7.89
CA GLU A 33 -10.35 -15.12 7.54
C GLU A 33 -9.65 -16.50 7.57
N ASP A 34 -8.60 -16.65 8.38
CA ASP A 34 -7.81 -17.89 8.56
C ASP A 34 -7.20 -18.49 7.28
N PHE A 35 -7.02 -17.69 6.23
CA PHE A 35 -6.26 -18.12 5.05
C PHE A 35 -4.75 -17.92 5.24
N GLU A 36 -3.98 -18.85 4.67
CA GLU A 36 -2.53 -18.75 4.60
C GLU A 36 -2.07 -17.89 3.41
N LEU A 37 -1.17 -16.94 3.67
CA LEU A 37 -0.50 -16.15 2.64
C LEU A 37 0.87 -16.77 2.33
N VAL A 38 1.00 -17.37 1.14
CA VAL A 38 2.21 -18.10 0.73
C VAL A 38 2.95 -17.36 -0.39
N HIS A 39 4.26 -17.19 -0.23
CA HIS A 39 5.17 -16.74 -1.29
C HIS A 39 5.81 -17.97 -1.97
N VAL A 40 5.67 -18.06 -3.30
CA VAL A 40 6.18 -19.19 -4.09
C VAL A 40 7.35 -18.72 -4.96
N PRO A 41 8.61 -18.87 -4.52
CA PRO A 41 9.78 -18.31 -5.22
C PRO A 41 10.06 -18.95 -6.59
N ALA A 42 9.53 -20.15 -6.83
CA ALA A 42 9.62 -20.83 -8.13
C ALA A 42 8.72 -20.19 -9.20
N SER A 43 7.67 -19.48 -8.80
CA SER A 43 6.75 -18.80 -9.71
C SER A 43 7.26 -17.38 -9.97
N LYS A 44 7.73 -17.11 -11.19
CA LYS A 44 8.29 -15.82 -11.58
C LYS A 44 7.39 -15.15 -12.62
N VAL A 45 7.02 -13.90 -12.34
CA VAL A 45 6.25 -13.05 -13.26
C VAL A 45 7.00 -11.74 -13.43
N TRP A 46 7.27 -11.37 -14.68
CA TRP A 46 7.93 -10.10 -15.00
C TRP A 46 6.89 -8.99 -15.04
N TYR A 47 7.15 -7.88 -14.34
CA TYR A 47 6.31 -6.70 -14.32
C TYR A 47 7.17 -5.47 -14.65
N LYS A 48 6.63 -4.57 -15.48
CA LYS A 48 7.29 -3.31 -15.80
C LYS A 48 6.84 -2.24 -14.80
N LEU A 49 7.77 -1.83 -13.95
CA LEU A 49 7.48 -0.97 -12.79
C LEU A 49 6.98 0.42 -13.21
N SER A 50 5.84 0.85 -12.65
CA SER A 50 5.37 2.24 -12.59
C SER A 50 5.37 3.04 -13.91
N MET A 51 5.05 2.39 -15.04
CA MET A 51 5.06 3.04 -16.37
C MET A 51 4.07 4.17 -16.54
N THR A 52 2.87 4.05 -15.97
CA THR A 52 1.74 4.94 -16.25
C THR A 52 1.62 6.05 -15.23
N SER A 53 1.87 5.74 -13.97
CA SER A 53 1.80 6.70 -12.87
C SER A 53 3.14 7.42 -12.63
N GLY A 54 4.27 6.87 -13.07
CA GLY A 54 5.60 7.40 -12.77
C GLY A 54 6.01 7.16 -11.32
N PHE A 55 7.27 6.82 -11.10
CA PHE A 55 7.83 6.72 -9.74
C PHE A 55 8.03 8.13 -9.17
N TYR A 56 7.66 8.35 -7.90
CA TYR A 56 7.69 9.66 -7.25
C TYR A 56 6.88 10.77 -7.96
N SER A 57 5.86 10.44 -8.73
CA SER A 57 4.95 11.47 -9.26
C SER A 57 4.04 12.05 -8.17
N GLU A 58 3.41 13.19 -8.46
CA GLU A 58 2.39 13.77 -7.58
C GLU A 58 1.24 12.79 -7.30
N LEU A 59 0.77 12.08 -8.33
CA LEU A 59 -0.25 11.03 -8.18
C LEU A 59 0.23 9.86 -7.33
N TYR A 60 1.49 9.45 -7.47
CA TYR A 60 2.10 8.43 -6.62
C TYR A 60 2.04 8.85 -5.15
N HIS A 61 2.54 10.05 -4.82
CA HIS A 61 2.55 10.54 -3.46
C HIS A 61 1.14 10.74 -2.89
N TYR A 62 0.21 11.30 -3.67
CA TYR A 62 -1.17 11.49 -3.26
C TYR A 62 -1.84 10.17 -2.87
N TYR A 63 -1.87 9.19 -3.79
CA TYR A 63 -2.55 7.91 -3.54
C TYR A 63 -1.83 7.10 -2.48
N LEU A 64 -0.50 7.07 -2.47
CA LEU A 64 0.26 6.33 -1.47
C LEU A 64 0.03 6.89 -0.07
N THR A 65 0.10 8.21 0.11
CA THR A 65 -0.07 8.87 1.41
C THR A 65 -1.50 8.66 1.93
N ARG A 66 -2.52 8.93 1.10
CA ARG A 66 -3.93 8.69 1.45
C ARG A 66 -4.17 7.25 1.87
N ASN A 67 -3.65 6.29 1.09
CA ASN A 67 -3.92 4.88 1.31
C ASN A 67 -3.15 4.31 2.51
N ARG A 68 -1.98 4.87 2.86
CA ARG A 68 -1.27 4.56 4.11
C ARG A 68 -2.13 4.90 5.33
N THR A 69 -2.76 6.07 5.35
CA THR A 69 -3.67 6.45 6.44
C THR A 69 -4.85 5.48 6.52
N LEU A 70 -5.43 5.14 5.37
CA LEU A 70 -6.59 4.26 5.28
C LEU A 70 -6.28 2.85 5.81
N ILE A 71 -5.18 2.25 5.35
CA ILE A 71 -4.78 0.90 5.76
C ILE A 71 -4.38 0.86 7.24
N MET A 72 -3.74 1.91 7.76
CA MET A 72 -3.43 2.01 9.19
C MET A 72 -4.71 2.10 10.03
N LYS A 73 -5.70 2.88 9.62
CA LYS A 73 -6.98 2.98 10.32
C LYS A 73 -7.74 1.65 10.35
N ARG A 74 -7.66 0.87 9.26
CA ARG A 74 -8.41 -0.39 9.10
C ARG A 74 -7.72 -1.61 9.70
N ASN A 75 -6.41 -1.73 9.51
CA ASN A 75 -5.63 -2.92 9.84
C ASN A 75 -4.53 -2.67 10.89
N GLY A 76 -4.27 -1.40 11.22
CA GLY A 76 -3.24 -1.02 12.18
C GLY A 76 -3.66 -1.33 13.61
N ARG A 77 -2.67 -1.55 14.48
CA ARG A 77 -2.93 -1.67 15.92
C ARG A 77 -3.30 -0.28 16.46
N PRO A 78 -4.21 -0.17 17.44
CA PRO A 78 -4.66 1.11 18.00
C PRO A 78 -3.51 2.02 18.49
N ILE A 79 -2.39 1.43 18.91
CA ILE A 79 -1.21 2.17 19.38
C ILE A 79 -0.44 2.86 18.24
N TYR A 80 -0.54 2.37 17.00
CA TYR A 80 0.11 2.94 15.81
C TYR A 80 -0.79 3.91 15.06
N THR A 81 -2.09 3.94 15.36
CA THR A 81 -3.05 4.90 14.79
C THR A 81 -3.11 6.23 15.55
N GLY A 82 -2.39 6.34 16.67
CA GLY A 82 -2.31 7.58 17.44
C GLY A 82 -1.51 8.70 16.71
N PRO A 83 -1.83 9.98 16.96
CA PRO A 83 -1.19 11.11 16.27
C PRO A 83 0.36 11.12 16.31
N PRO A 84 1.05 10.82 17.43
CA PRO A 84 2.51 11.01 17.50
C PRO A 84 3.30 10.04 16.62
N LEU A 85 2.91 8.77 16.57
CA LEU A 85 3.62 7.75 15.77
C LEU A 85 3.24 7.81 14.29
N TYR A 86 2.01 8.19 13.98
CA TYR A 86 1.59 8.49 12.62
C TYR A 86 2.39 9.66 12.04
N LEU A 87 2.56 10.75 12.80
CA LEU A 87 3.37 11.89 12.41
C LEU A 87 4.87 11.56 12.31
N ALA A 88 5.39 10.69 13.17
CA ALA A 88 6.79 10.23 13.10
C ALA A 88 7.07 9.33 11.87
N LYS A 89 6.08 8.54 11.43
CA LYS A 89 6.17 7.81 10.17
C LYS A 89 6.13 8.78 9.00
N LEU A 90 5.23 9.75 9.03
CA LEU A 90 5.12 10.83 8.04
C LEU A 90 6.41 11.66 7.95
N SER A 91 7.10 11.90 9.08
CA SER A 91 8.35 12.67 9.10
C SER A 91 9.52 11.92 8.47
N SER A 92 9.56 10.58 8.56
CA SER A 92 10.52 9.77 7.79
C SER A 92 10.26 9.84 6.27
N GLU A 93 9.03 10.14 5.87
CA GLU A 93 8.63 10.32 4.47
C GLU A 93 8.87 11.74 3.97
N ALA A 94 8.95 12.73 4.88
CA ALA A 94 9.39 14.08 4.55
C ALA A 94 10.81 14.08 3.95
N SER A 95 11.66 13.13 4.34
CA SER A 95 12.96 12.89 3.71
C SER A 95 12.85 12.42 2.26
N GLU A 96 11.85 11.59 1.92
CA GLU A 96 11.61 11.16 0.54
C GLU A 96 10.98 12.27 -0.31
N LEU A 97 10.11 13.10 0.29
CA LEU A 97 9.60 14.32 -0.34
C LEU A 97 10.71 15.35 -0.55
N TRP A 98 11.67 15.44 0.36
CA TRP A 98 12.89 16.26 0.18
C TRP A 98 13.75 15.75 -0.98
N LEU A 99 13.99 14.44 -1.08
CA LEU A 99 14.68 13.82 -2.22
C LEU A 99 13.94 14.06 -3.54
N PHE A 100 12.61 14.00 -3.53
CA PHE A 100 11.78 14.37 -4.68
C PHE A 100 11.92 15.86 -5.05
N LEU A 101 11.87 16.76 -4.06
CA LEU A 101 12.08 18.19 -4.27
C LEU A 101 13.45 18.46 -4.87
N GLU A 102 14.53 17.88 -4.32
CA GLU A 102 15.88 17.98 -4.86
C GLU A 102 15.98 17.48 -6.31
N GLN A 103 15.35 16.34 -6.63
CA GLN A 103 15.32 15.81 -8.00
C GLN A 103 14.48 16.67 -8.96
N SER A 104 13.48 17.41 -8.46
CA SER A 104 12.64 18.30 -9.28
C SER A 104 13.24 19.69 -9.50
N ILE A 105 14.07 20.16 -8.56
CA ILE A 105 14.73 21.49 -8.59
C ILE A 105 16.08 21.41 -9.33
N GLY A 106 16.63 20.21 -9.54
CA GLY A 106 17.81 19.96 -10.38
C GLY A 106 17.57 20.19 -11.87
N ARG A 107 17.59 21.46 -12.28
CA ARG A 107 17.97 21.95 -13.62
C ARG A 107 19.15 22.91 -13.50
#